data_AF-A0A3S5YDQ7-F1
#
_entry.id   AF-A0A3S5YDQ7-F1
#
_cell.length_a   1.000
_cell.length_b   1.000
_cell.length_c   1.000
_cell.angle_alpha   90.00
_cell.angle_beta   90.00
_cell.angle_gamma   90.00
#
_symmetry.space_group_name_H-M   'P 1'
#
loop_
_entity.id
_entity.type
_entity.pdbx_description
1 polymer ?
#
loop_
_entity_poly.entity_id
_entity_poly.type
_entity_poly.pdbx_seq_one_letter_code
_entity_poly.pdbx_strand_id
1 'polypeptide(L)'
;GLGEGSALPVGVPVPWPSATPPTGWLKCNGAAFSSEMYPNLAKAYPTSKLPDLRGEFIRGWDDGRGVDNGRALLSSQEATNFSQRAGNIGDGAGHAINFHDGIVGNQPGFSRFNFTSNSVGDGINFVAVRPRNIAFNYIVRAA
;
A
#
# COMPACT_ATOMS: atom_id res chain seq x y z
N GLY A 1 12.18 25.76 15.38
CA GLY A 1 12.59 24.68 14.47
C GLY A 1 12.50 23.38 15.22
N LEU A 2 12.19 22.27 14.54
CA LEU A 2 12.08 20.92 15.14
C LEU A 2 13.46 20.36 15.56
N GLY A 3 14.21 21.12 16.37
CA GLY A 3 15.46 20.68 16.99
C GLY A 3 15.19 19.97 18.31
N GLU A 4 15.96 18.91 18.58
CA GLU A 4 16.26 18.16 19.83
C GLU A 4 15.11 17.78 20.81
N GLY A 5 13.91 18.34 20.66
CA GLY A 5 12.69 18.05 21.43
C GLY A 5 11.50 17.69 20.54
N SER A 6 11.72 17.29 19.30
CA SER A 6 10.66 16.74 18.44
C SER A 6 10.12 15.46 19.08
N ALA A 7 8.84 15.47 19.46
CA ALA A 7 8.13 14.39 20.17
C ALA A 7 8.05 13.05 19.42
N LEU A 8 8.66 12.96 18.22
CA LEU A 8 8.63 11.77 17.38
C LEU A 8 9.90 10.93 17.58
N PRO A 9 9.77 9.65 17.99
CA PRO A 9 10.88 8.72 18.07
C PRO A 9 11.65 8.60 16.75
N VAL A 10 12.95 8.31 16.84
CA VAL A 10 13.78 7.97 15.67
C VAL A 10 13.18 6.78 14.95
N GLY A 11 13.13 6.85 13.62
CA GLY A 11 12.61 5.78 12.78
C GLY A 11 11.10 5.80 12.53
N VAL A 12 10.34 6.75 13.08
CA VAL A 12 8.92 6.90 12.71
C VAL A 12 8.80 7.52 11.32
N PRO A 13 8.17 6.86 10.33
CA PRO A 13 7.93 7.45 9.03
C PRO A 13 6.86 8.54 9.14
N VAL A 14 7.14 9.72 8.62
CA VAL A 14 6.21 10.85 8.57
C VAL A 14 5.96 11.33 7.14
N PRO A 15 4.72 11.71 6.78
CA PRO A 15 4.44 12.39 5.52
C PRO A 15 5.15 13.74 5.44
N TRP A 16 5.80 14.00 4.31
CA TRP A 16 6.54 15.23 4.02
C TRP A 16 6.12 15.78 2.64
N PRO A 17 5.75 17.07 2.54
CA PRO A 17 5.13 17.62 1.33
C PRO A 17 6.11 17.89 0.18
N SER A 18 7.44 17.81 0.41
CA SER A 18 8.45 18.14 -0.60
C SER A 18 9.27 16.92 -1.03
N ALA A 19 9.76 16.95 -2.28
CA ALA A 19 10.69 15.97 -2.81
C ALA A 19 11.99 15.88 -2.00
N THR A 20 12.42 16.97 -1.35
CA THR A 20 13.69 17.02 -0.61
C THR A 20 13.41 17.02 0.89
N PRO A 21 13.89 16.03 1.65
CA PRO A 21 13.76 16.03 3.11
C PRO A 21 14.59 17.16 3.73
N PRO A 22 14.23 17.65 4.92
CA PRO A 22 15.10 18.52 5.70
C PRO A 22 16.42 17.83 6.06
N THR A 23 17.45 18.60 6.37
CA THR A 23 18.71 18.06 6.91
C THR A 23 18.45 17.20 8.16
N GLY A 24 19.10 16.04 8.24
CA GLY A 24 18.91 15.09 9.33
C GLY A 24 17.74 14.11 9.14
N TRP A 25 17.08 14.14 7.98
CA TRP A 25 16.00 13.22 7.62
C TRP A 25 16.36 12.39 6.38
N LEU A 26 15.91 11.14 6.35
CA LEU A 26 16.13 10.21 5.25
C LEU A 26 14.79 9.81 4.63
N LYS A 27 14.77 9.54 3.33
CA LYS A 27 13.57 9.04 2.64
C LYS A 27 13.37 7.55 2.88
N CYS A 28 12.12 7.12 3.05
CA CYS A 28 11.75 5.71 3.01
C CYS A 28 11.61 5.23 1.56
N ASN A 29 12.73 5.15 0.84
CA ASN A 29 12.79 4.78 -0.58
C ASN A 29 13.61 3.49 -0.81
N GLY A 30 13.74 2.64 0.20
CA GLY A 30 14.57 1.43 0.10
C GLY A 30 16.08 1.67 0.26
N ALA A 31 16.53 2.87 0.57
CA ALA A 31 17.96 3.15 0.71
C ALA A 31 18.57 2.48 1.96
N ALA A 32 19.81 2.03 1.83
CA ALA A 32 20.65 1.66 2.98
C ALA A 32 21.15 2.90 3.71
N PHE A 33 21.50 2.75 4.99
CA PHE A 33 22.11 3.79 5.81
C PHE A 33 23.24 3.22 6.67
N SER A 34 24.14 4.08 7.17
CA SER A 34 25.21 3.67 8.09
C SER A 34 24.67 3.54 9.51
N SER A 35 24.83 2.36 10.10
CA SER A 35 24.52 2.08 11.51
C SER A 35 25.43 2.83 12.46
N GLU A 36 26.65 3.13 12.05
CA GLU A 36 27.64 3.88 12.82
C GLU A 36 27.23 5.35 12.92
N MET A 37 26.73 5.90 11.81
CA MET A 37 26.26 7.28 11.74
C MET A 37 24.88 7.46 12.40
N TYR A 38 24.01 6.44 12.30
CA TYR A 38 22.62 6.49 12.78
C TYR A 38 22.27 5.28 13.69
N PRO A 39 22.89 5.17 14.87
CA PRO A 39 22.73 3.99 15.74
C PRO A 39 21.31 3.81 16.28
N ASN A 40 20.59 4.90 16.55
CA ASN A 40 19.20 4.82 16.98
C ASN A 40 18.27 4.39 15.84
N LEU A 41 18.57 4.78 14.60
CA LEU A 41 17.83 4.31 13.43
C LEU A 41 18.11 2.83 13.17
N ALA A 42 19.34 2.36 13.38
CA ALA A 42 19.70 0.94 13.29
C ALA A 42 18.96 0.07 14.31
N LYS A 43 18.63 0.60 15.50
CA LYS A 43 17.77 -0.10 16.46
C LYS A 43 16.34 -0.25 15.94
N ALA A 44 15.81 0.76 15.25
CA ALA A 44 14.46 0.72 14.67
C ALA A 44 14.40 -0.12 13.38
N TYR A 45 15.47 -0.11 12.58
CA TYR A 45 15.62 -0.84 11.32
C TYR A 45 16.91 -1.67 11.32
N PRO A 46 16.90 -2.89 11.90
CA PRO A 46 18.11 -3.70 12.12
C PRO A 46 18.83 -4.16 10.84
N THR A 47 18.18 -4.08 9.68
CA THR A 47 18.78 -4.41 8.38
C THR A 47 19.62 -3.25 7.81
N SER A 48 19.71 -2.12 8.52
CA SER A 48 20.35 -0.89 8.06
C SER A 48 19.82 -0.40 6.70
N LYS A 49 18.56 -0.72 6.42
CA LYS A 49 17.85 -0.35 5.19
C LYS A 49 16.45 0.13 5.55
N LEU A 50 16.06 1.27 4.99
CA LEU A 50 14.71 1.77 5.13
C LEU A 50 13.74 1.00 4.24
N PRO A 51 12.47 0.86 4.64
CA PRO A 51 11.44 0.33 3.74
C PRO A 51 11.30 1.26 2.52
N ASP A 52 10.87 0.68 1.40
CA ASP A 52 10.41 1.46 0.27
C ASP A 52 8.91 1.68 0.41
N LEU A 53 8.51 2.88 0.82
CA LEU A 53 7.11 3.24 1.09
C LEU A 53 6.48 4.04 -0.06
N ARG A 54 7.15 4.11 -1.21
CA ARG A 54 6.63 4.81 -2.38
C ARG A 54 5.42 4.05 -2.95
N GLY A 55 4.24 4.64 -2.82
CA GLY A 55 2.98 4.03 -3.27
C GLY A 55 2.36 3.06 -2.26
N GLU A 56 2.95 2.91 -1.08
CA GLU A 56 2.49 1.99 -0.05
C GLU A 56 1.55 2.65 0.96
N PHE A 57 0.62 1.86 1.49
CA PHE A 57 -0.16 2.20 2.68
C PHE A 57 0.42 1.51 3.91
N ILE A 58 0.68 2.27 4.97
CA ILE A 58 1.08 1.71 6.26
C ILE A 58 -0.17 1.16 6.95
N ARG A 59 -0.13 -0.11 7.34
CA ARG A 59 -1.18 -0.77 8.14
C ARG A 59 -0.68 -1.11 9.54
N GLY A 60 -1.60 -1.24 10.49
CA GLY A 60 -1.29 -1.74 11.83
C GLY A 60 -0.83 -3.21 11.77
N TRP A 61 0.17 -3.55 12.57
CA TRP A 61 0.58 -4.93 12.78
C TRP A 61 -0.46 -5.65 13.63
N ASP A 62 -0.75 -6.91 13.31
CA ASP A 62 -1.80 -7.68 13.98
C ASP A 62 -1.48 -7.99 15.44
N ASP A 63 -0.19 -8.23 15.75
CA ASP A 63 0.33 -8.53 17.10
C ASP A 63 -0.53 -9.53 17.90
N GLY A 64 -1.02 -10.58 17.21
CA GLY A 64 -1.80 -11.65 17.83
C GLY A 64 -3.30 -11.37 18.00
N ARG A 65 -3.83 -10.27 17.46
CA ARG A 65 -5.27 -9.98 17.48
C ARG A 65 -6.09 -10.96 16.65
N GLY A 66 -5.51 -11.60 15.63
CA GLY A 66 -6.18 -12.61 14.82
C GLY A 66 -6.83 -12.11 13.53
N VAL A 67 -6.65 -10.84 13.16
CA VAL A 67 -7.26 -10.22 11.98
C VAL A 67 -6.37 -10.32 10.74
N ASP A 68 -5.05 -10.19 10.90
CA ASP A 68 -4.04 -10.34 9.83
C ASP A 68 -2.93 -11.29 10.30
N ASN A 69 -3.33 -12.53 10.60
CA ASN A 69 -2.47 -13.58 11.11
C ASN A 69 -1.29 -13.89 10.17
N GLY A 70 -0.10 -14.07 10.77
CA GLY A 70 1.12 -14.43 10.04
C GLY A 70 1.82 -13.27 9.35
N ARG A 71 1.32 -12.02 9.49
CA ARG A 71 2.01 -10.83 8.98
C ARG A 71 3.22 -10.47 9.84
N ALA A 72 4.39 -10.34 9.20
CA ALA A 72 5.60 -9.84 9.85
C ALA A 72 5.68 -8.31 9.78
N LEU A 73 6.31 -7.67 10.76
CA LEU A 73 6.64 -6.25 10.70
C LEU A 73 7.48 -5.96 9.45
N LEU A 74 7.18 -4.85 8.76
CA LEU A 74 7.86 -4.37 7.55
C LEU A 74 7.78 -5.30 6.33
N SER A 75 7.00 -6.38 6.35
CA SER A 75 6.77 -7.19 5.15
C SER A 75 5.85 -6.47 4.16
N SER A 76 6.17 -6.53 2.87
CA SER A 76 5.24 -6.10 1.81
C SER A 76 4.12 -7.12 1.62
N GLN A 77 2.99 -6.65 1.10
CA GLN A 77 1.90 -7.49 0.67
C GLN A 77 1.36 -6.92 -0.64
N GLU A 78 1.14 -7.80 -1.62
CA GLU A 78 0.44 -7.43 -2.85
C GLU A 78 -0.99 -6.99 -2.56
N ALA A 79 -1.55 -6.19 -3.48
CA ALA A 79 -2.95 -5.79 -3.39
C ALA A 79 -3.87 -7.02 -3.35
N THR A 80 -4.94 -6.94 -2.54
CA THR A 80 -6.01 -7.93 -2.61
C THR A 80 -6.87 -7.64 -3.83
N ASN A 81 -6.92 -8.57 -4.76
CA ASN A 81 -7.72 -8.44 -5.97
C ASN A 81 -9.17 -8.83 -5.69
N PHE A 82 -10.11 -7.98 -6.11
CA PHE A 82 -11.53 -8.26 -5.96
C PHE A 82 -12.02 -9.34 -6.96
N SER A 83 -11.26 -9.60 -8.03
CA SER A 83 -11.44 -10.75 -8.91
C SER A 83 -10.18 -10.95 -9.76
N GLN A 84 -9.66 -12.17 -9.86
CA GLN A 84 -8.56 -12.51 -10.77
C GLN A 84 -9.03 -12.60 -12.25
N ARG A 85 -10.35 -12.58 -12.47
CA ARG A 85 -11.04 -12.56 -13.78
C ARG A 85 -12.30 -11.68 -13.69
N ALA A 86 -12.19 -10.42 -14.08
CA ALA A 86 -13.37 -9.58 -14.30
C ALA A 86 -13.89 -9.78 -15.74
N GLY A 87 -14.86 -10.66 -15.95
CA GLY A 87 -15.46 -11.03 -17.26
C GLY A 87 -14.85 -12.32 -17.83
N ASN A 88 -15.54 -13.13 -18.64
CA ASN A 88 -16.74 -12.92 -19.45
C ASN A 88 -18.00 -13.41 -18.72
N ILE A 89 -19.21 -13.30 -19.28
CA ILE A 89 -19.87 -14.42 -19.99
C ILE A 89 -21.20 -13.95 -20.67
N GLY A 90 -21.66 -14.70 -21.68
CA GLY A 90 -22.98 -14.66 -22.30
C GLY A 90 -24.23 -15.07 -21.49
N ASP A 91 -24.26 -15.70 -20.31
CA ASP A 91 -23.37 -16.62 -19.63
C ASP A 91 -23.23 -16.38 -18.07
N GLY A 92 -23.12 -15.11 -17.62
CA GLY A 92 -22.98 -14.64 -16.23
C GLY A 92 -21.63 -14.75 -15.45
N ALA A 93 -20.87 -13.65 -15.37
CA ALA A 93 -20.03 -13.18 -14.25
C ALA A 93 -19.66 -11.71 -14.53
N GLY A 94 -19.52 -10.85 -13.51
CA GLY A 94 -19.18 -9.45 -13.78
C GLY A 94 -19.35 -8.42 -12.69
N HIS A 95 -18.56 -7.37 -12.88
CA HIS A 95 -18.40 -6.18 -12.07
C HIS A 95 -17.90 -5.07 -13.02
N ALA A 96 -18.38 -3.84 -12.86
CA ALA A 96 -17.91 -2.69 -13.63
C ALA A 96 -17.56 -1.51 -12.70
N ILE A 97 -16.34 -0.98 -12.88
CA ILE A 97 -15.71 0.08 -12.07
C ILE A 97 -15.56 1.30 -12.97
N ASN A 98 -16.66 1.75 -13.58
CA ASN A 98 -16.61 2.84 -14.56
C ASN A 98 -16.75 4.24 -13.95
N PHE A 99 -16.70 4.36 -12.62
CA PHE A 99 -16.49 5.65 -11.96
C PHE A 99 -15.49 5.45 -10.85
N HIS A 100 -14.22 5.76 -11.15
CA HIS A 100 -13.09 5.60 -10.23
C HIS A 100 -13.18 6.49 -8.97
N ASP A 101 -14.30 7.23 -8.78
CA ASP A 101 -14.58 8.11 -7.64
C ASP A 101 -16.09 8.22 -7.28
N GLY A 102 -16.93 7.18 -7.49
CA GLY A 102 -18.33 7.24 -7.05
C GLY A 102 -19.21 6.00 -7.30
N ILE A 103 -20.31 5.92 -6.55
CA ILE A 103 -21.37 4.89 -6.70
C ILE A 103 -22.48 5.46 -7.59
N VAL A 104 -22.92 4.69 -8.60
CA VAL A 104 -24.04 5.05 -9.49
C VAL A 104 -25.21 4.09 -9.29
N GLY A 105 -26.44 4.60 -9.37
CA GLY A 105 -27.67 3.81 -9.26
C GLY A 105 -27.93 2.88 -10.48
N ASN A 106 -29.01 2.10 -10.39
CA ASN A 106 -29.44 1.04 -11.32
C ASN A 106 -29.25 1.35 -12.83
N GLN A 107 -28.52 0.48 -13.55
CA GLN A 107 -28.24 0.55 -15.00
C GLN A 107 -28.29 -0.87 -15.63
N PRO A 108 -28.63 -1.03 -16.92
CA PRO A 108 -28.86 -2.33 -17.58
C PRO A 108 -27.67 -3.31 -17.70
N GLY A 109 -26.49 -3.01 -17.14
CA GLY A 109 -25.21 -3.67 -17.47
C GLY A 109 -24.46 -4.31 -16.30
N PHE A 110 -25.17 -4.84 -15.29
CA PHE A 110 -24.55 -5.59 -14.19
C PHE A 110 -24.38 -7.08 -14.54
N SER A 111 -23.53 -7.82 -13.82
CA SER A 111 -23.67 -9.28 -13.79
C SER A 111 -24.56 -9.77 -12.66
N ARG A 112 -25.26 -10.85 -12.97
CA ARG A 112 -25.24 -12.05 -12.14
C ARG A 112 -24.80 -13.25 -13.00
N PHE A 113 -24.31 -14.30 -12.34
CA PHE A 113 -24.28 -15.70 -12.81
C PHE A 113 -25.63 -16.05 -13.50
N ASN A 114 -25.75 -16.87 -14.53
CA ASN A 114 -25.34 -18.28 -14.62
C ASN A 114 -25.78 -18.83 -15.99
N PHE A 115 -24.96 -19.42 -16.86
CA PHE A 115 -25.50 -20.13 -18.03
C PHE A 115 -24.63 -21.26 -18.67
N THR A 116 -25.10 -21.80 -19.80
CA THR A 116 -25.35 -23.21 -20.15
C THR A 116 -24.68 -23.64 -21.46
N SER A 117 -23.55 -23.03 -21.85
CA SER A 117 -22.86 -23.33 -23.11
C SER A 117 -21.32 -23.36 -23.00
N ASN A 118 -20.69 -24.05 -23.94
CA ASN A 118 -19.30 -24.50 -23.90
C ASN A 118 -18.42 -23.64 -24.84
N SER A 119 -17.95 -22.46 -24.43
CA SER A 119 -16.76 -21.87 -25.08
C SER A 119 -15.99 -20.81 -24.30
N VAL A 120 -14.68 -20.84 -24.52
CA VAL A 120 -13.55 -20.36 -23.70
C VAL A 120 -13.00 -19.03 -24.25
N GLY A 121 -12.53 -18.14 -23.38
CA GLY A 121 -11.74 -16.97 -23.78
C GLY A 121 -10.62 -16.68 -22.77
N ASP A 122 -9.37 -16.81 -23.20
CA ASP A 122 -8.18 -16.47 -22.43
C ASP A 122 -8.04 -14.95 -22.31
N GLY A 123 -8.36 -14.40 -21.14
CA GLY A 123 -8.17 -13.00 -20.82
C GLY A 123 -7.96 -12.79 -19.33
N ILE A 124 -6.88 -12.08 -18.97
CA ILE A 124 -6.58 -11.66 -17.60
C ILE A 124 -7.21 -10.27 -17.41
N ASN A 125 -8.25 -10.16 -16.59
CA ASN A 125 -8.87 -8.88 -16.26
C ASN A 125 -8.67 -8.58 -14.77
N PHE A 126 -7.78 -7.62 -14.48
CA PHE A 126 -7.37 -7.18 -13.15
C PHE A 126 -8.19 -5.96 -12.70
N VAL A 127 -8.81 -6.07 -11.52
CA VAL A 127 -9.54 -5.00 -10.85
C VAL A 127 -8.75 -4.56 -9.62
N ALA A 128 -8.22 -3.35 -9.64
CA ALA A 128 -7.63 -2.69 -8.47
C ALA A 128 -8.54 -1.58 -7.95
N VAL A 129 -8.85 -1.65 -6.66
CA VAL A 129 -9.52 -0.58 -5.93
C VAL A 129 -8.44 0.22 -5.19
N ARG A 130 -8.32 1.51 -5.50
CA ARG A 130 -7.39 2.42 -4.81
C ARG A 130 -8.18 3.49 -4.04
N PRO A 131 -7.91 3.69 -2.74
CA PRO A 131 -8.43 4.85 -2.03
C PRO A 131 -7.97 6.16 -2.71
N ARG A 132 -8.82 7.19 -2.67
CA ARG A 132 -8.37 8.55 -3.00
C ARG A 132 -7.29 8.97 -2.02
N ASN A 133 -6.17 9.44 -2.56
CA ASN A 133 -5.01 9.84 -1.77
C ASN A 133 -4.29 11.01 -2.43
N ILE A 134 -3.46 11.70 -1.64
CA ILE A 134 -2.53 12.73 -2.09
C ILE A 134 -1.13 12.22 -1.75
N ALA A 135 -0.21 12.32 -2.71
CA ALA A 135 1.15 11.81 -2.54
C ALA A 135 2.00 12.75 -1.67
N PHE A 136 2.59 12.19 -0.62
CA PHE A 136 3.63 12.80 0.21
C PHE A 136 4.85 11.87 0.19
N ASN A 137 6.04 12.42 0.43
CA ASN A 137 7.19 11.58 0.76
C ASN A 137 7.03 11.01 2.16
N TYR A 138 7.43 9.77 2.37
CA TYR A 138 7.72 9.28 3.71
C TYR A 138 9.18 9.53 4.06
N ILE A 139 9.43 10.19 5.19
CA ILE A 139 10.76 10.46 5.71
C ILE A 139 10.88 9.99 7.16
N VAL A 140 12.06 9.60 7.59
CA VAL A 140 12.39 9.27 8.98
C VAL A 140 13.46 10.21 9.49
N ARG A 141 13.40 10.51 10.79
CA ARG A 141 14.48 11.22 11.47
C ARG A 141 15.69 10.29 11.57
N ALA A 142 16.88 10.77 11.20
CA ALA A 142 18.09 9.97 11.19
C ALA A 142 18.82 9.95 12.55
N ALA A 143 18.66 11.01 13.36
CA ALA A 143 19.20 11.15 14.71
C ALA A 143 18.21 11.94 15.60
#